data_AF-A0A0C9Y7Y7-F1
#
_entry.id   AF-A0A0C9Y7Y7-F1
#
_cell.length_a   1.000
_cell.length_b   1.000
_cell.length_c   1.000
_cell.angle_alpha   90.00
_cell.angle_beta   90.00
_cell.angle_gamma   90.00
#
_symmetry.space_group_name_H-M   'P 1'
#
loop_
_entity.id
_entity.type
_entity.pdbx_description
1 polymer ?
#
loop_
_entity_poly.entity_id
_entity_poly.type
_entity_poly.pdbx_seq_one_letter_code
_entity_poly.pdbx_strand_id
1 'polypeptide(L)'
;EEAISLGRAALELRPPGHVDRDFALYNLAELLMSRYVREGKTIFLDDAITLGRAGLELRPPGHPHQAPLLLNLSTYLRARFRLEGKVTDLEDAITFCKGALELCPPSHPDRPPILFGFASILDDRF
;
A
#
# COMPACT_ATOMS: atom_id res chain seq x y z
N GLU A 1 -4.06 -19.32 3.83
CA GLU A 1 -3.29 -19.35 5.10
C GLU A 1 -1.82 -19.59 4.79
N GLU A 2 -1.51 -20.63 4.02
CA GLU A 2 -0.15 -20.93 3.53
C GLU A 2 0.57 -19.75 2.84
N ALA A 3 -0.09 -19.02 1.93
CA ALA A 3 0.54 -17.89 1.23
C ALA A 3 1.07 -16.79 2.18
N ILE A 4 0.33 -16.46 3.25
CA ILE A 4 0.76 -15.46 4.24
C ILE A 4 1.91 -16.03 5.09
N SER A 5 1.83 -17.31 5.46
CA SER A 5 2.90 -18.01 6.18
C SER A 5 4.22 -17.98 5.39
N LEU A 6 4.16 -18.33 4.10
CA LEU A 6 5.31 -18.28 3.20
C LEU A 6 5.83 -16.85 3.02
N GLY A 7 4.94 -15.85 2.92
CA GLY A 7 5.33 -14.44 2.87
C GLY A 7 6.03 -13.96 4.14
N ARG A 8 5.59 -14.41 5.33
CA ARG A 8 6.24 -14.11 6.61
C ARG A 8 7.63 -14.77 6.69
N ALA A 9 7.74 -16.05 6.35
CA ALA A 9 9.02 -16.75 6.29
C ALA A 9 9.99 -16.09 5.29
N ALA A 10 9.50 -15.67 4.13
CA ALA A 10 10.28 -14.93 3.14
C ALA A 10 10.81 -13.59 3.71
N LEU A 11 10.04 -12.91 4.55
CA LEU A 11 10.46 -11.66 5.20
C LEU A 11 11.49 -11.91 6.32
N GLU A 12 11.35 -13.00 7.08
CA GLU A 12 12.32 -13.41 8.10
C GLU A 12 13.69 -13.73 7.50
N LEU A 13 13.72 -14.38 6.32
CA LEU A 13 14.95 -14.68 5.57
C LEU A 13 15.63 -13.43 4.96
N ARG A 14 14.97 -12.26 4.99
CA ARG A 14 15.48 -11.00 4.42
C ARG A 14 15.57 -9.95 5.52
N PRO A 15 16.54 -10.02 6.44
CA PRO A 15 16.62 -9.12 7.59
C PRO A 15 16.79 -7.65 7.18
N PRO A 16 16.62 -6.68 8.11
CA PRO A 16 16.87 -5.26 7.83
C PRO A 16 18.22 -5.02 7.13
N GLY A 17 18.21 -4.25 6.04
CA GLY A 17 19.37 -4.02 5.17
C GLY A 17 19.52 -5.00 4.00
N HIS A 18 18.75 -6.09 3.95
CA HIS A 18 18.74 -6.99 2.79
C HIS A 18 18.14 -6.31 1.55
N VAL A 19 18.79 -6.47 0.39
CA VAL A 19 18.45 -5.79 -0.87
C VAL A 19 17.00 -6.03 -1.32
N ASP A 20 16.50 -7.25 -1.20
CA ASP A 20 15.12 -7.59 -1.59
C ASP A 20 14.08 -7.49 -0.47
N ARG A 21 14.41 -6.88 0.67
CA ARG A 21 13.48 -6.82 1.81
C ARG A 21 12.23 -6.00 1.46
N ASP A 22 12.38 -4.95 0.66
CA ASP A 22 11.26 -4.09 0.24
C ASP A 22 10.23 -4.90 -0.57
N PHE A 23 10.67 -5.79 -1.46
CA PHE A 23 9.80 -6.66 -2.24
C PHE A 23 9.03 -7.66 -1.37
N ALA A 24 9.69 -8.24 -0.36
CA ALA A 24 9.02 -9.13 0.58
C ALA A 24 7.95 -8.40 1.41
N LEU A 25 8.24 -7.18 1.87
CA LEU A 25 7.29 -6.32 2.57
C LEU A 25 6.08 -5.98 1.69
N TYR A 26 6.33 -5.53 0.46
CA TYR A 26 5.30 -5.18 -0.51
C TYR A 26 4.38 -6.36 -0.82
N ASN A 27 4.95 -7.53 -1.15
CA ASN A 27 4.16 -8.70 -1.52
C ASN A 27 3.35 -9.24 -0.33
N LEU A 28 3.92 -9.22 0.87
CA LEU A 28 3.19 -9.65 2.06
C LEU A 28 2.05 -8.69 2.39
N ALA A 29 2.24 -7.37 2.22
CA ALA A 29 1.18 -6.39 2.39
C ALA A 29 0.00 -6.62 1.44
N GLU A 30 0.26 -6.91 0.15
CA GLU A 30 -0.77 -7.24 -0.84
C GLU A 30 -1.55 -8.51 -0.47
N LEU A 31 -0.85 -9.55 0.00
CA LEU A 31 -1.49 -10.79 0.45
C LEU A 31 -2.40 -10.57 1.66
N LEU A 32 -1.97 -9.71 2.59
CA LEU A 32 -2.74 -9.35 3.77
C LEU A 32 -3.96 -8.51 3.41
N MET A 33 -3.83 -7.52 2.52
CA MET A 33 -4.97 -6.77 2.02
C MET A 33 -5.99 -7.68 1.32
N SER A 34 -5.52 -8.60 0.48
CA SER A 34 -6.39 -9.59 -0.18
C SER A 34 -7.11 -10.49 0.84
N ARG A 35 -6.44 -10.85 1.93
CA ARG A 35 -7.03 -11.61 3.03
C ARG A 35 -8.06 -10.79 3.80
N TYR A 36 -7.78 -9.51 4.06
CA TYR A 36 -8.73 -8.58 4.65
C TYR A 36 -10.01 -8.49 3.81
N VAL A 37 -9.91 -8.27 2.50
CA VAL A 37 -11.08 -8.19 1.61
C VAL A 37 -11.94 -9.46 1.69
N ARG A 38 -11.32 -10.63 1.83
CA ARG A 38 -12.05 -11.91 1.94
C ARG A 38 -12.68 -12.15 3.31
N GLU A 39 -12.05 -11.71 4.40
CA GLU A 39 -12.46 -12.09 5.76
C GLU A 39 -13.01 -10.95 6.62
N GLY A 40 -12.81 -9.70 6.22
CA GLY A 40 -13.19 -8.52 6.99
C GLY A 40 -12.41 -8.32 8.30
N LYS A 41 -11.39 -9.13 8.59
CA LYS A 41 -10.60 -9.03 9.83
C LYS A 41 -9.59 -7.89 9.75
N THR A 42 -9.80 -6.85 10.55
CA THR A 42 -9.01 -5.61 10.55
C THR A 42 -7.53 -5.80 10.79
N ILE A 43 -7.15 -6.82 11.57
CA ILE A 43 -5.74 -7.14 11.82
C ILE A 43 -4.93 -7.32 10.52
N PHE A 44 -5.54 -7.89 9.48
CA PHE A 44 -4.85 -8.04 8.20
C PHE A 44 -4.68 -6.70 7.47
N LEU A 45 -5.63 -5.78 7.62
CA LEU A 45 -5.52 -4.44 7.06
C LEU A 45 -4.43 -3.63 7.78
N ASP A 46 -4.40 -3.68 9.11
CA ASP A 46 -3.38 -2.99 9.91
C ASP A 46 -1.97 -3.54 9.65
N ASP A 47 -1.83 -4.86 9.54
CA ASP A 47 -0.57 -5.50 9.14
C ASP A 47 -0.17 -5.04 7.72
N ALA A 48 -1.10 -4.99 6.76
CA ALA A 48 -0.82 -4.54 5.39
C ALA A 48 -0.33 -3.08 5.34
N ILE A 49 -0.97 -2.19 6.11
CA ILE A 49 -0.55 -0.78 6.22
C ILE A 49 0.85 -0.67 6.83
N THR A 50 1.10 -1.42 7.90
CA THR A 50 2.39 -1.42 8.61
C THR A 50 3.51 -1.88 7.67
N LEU A 51 3.32 -3.00 6.98
CA LEU A 51 4.32 -3.54 6.05
C LEU A 51 4.49 -2.67 4.80
N GLY A 52 3.40 -2.10 4.27
CA GLY A 52 3.47 -1.16 3.15
C GLY A 52 4.31 0.07 3.48
N ARG A 53 4.15 0.64 4.69
CA ARG A 53 4.96 1.79 5.14
C ARG A 53 6.43 1.40 5.31
N ALA A 54 6.71 0.26 5.94
CA ALA A 54 8.07 -0.25 6.04
C ALA A 54 8.70 -0.50 4.66
N GLY A 55 7.93 -0.99 3.68
CA GLY A 55 8.39 -1.17 2.31
C GLY A 55 8.69 0.16 1.62
N LEU A 56 7.93 1.21 1.93
CA LEU A 56 8.11 2.54 1.36
C LEU A 56 9.40 3.20 1.86
N GLU A 57 9.74 3.01 3.13
CA GLU A 57 11.00 3.50 3.71
C GLU A 57 12.24 2.92 3.01
N LEU A 58 12.12 1.72 2.43
CA LEU A 58 13.20 1.05 1.70
C LEU A 58 13.23 1.41 0.20
N ARG A 59 12.28 2.21 -0.29
CA ARG A 59 12.19 2.63 -1.70
C ARG A 59 12.53 4.12 -1.83
N PRO A 60 13.78 4.45 -2.22
CA PRO A 60 14.17 5.85 -2.38
C PRO A 60 13.38 6.53 -3.52
N PRO A 61 13.32 7.87 -3.54
CA PRO A 61 12.76 8.63 -4.65
C PRO A 61 13.29 8.17 -6.01
N GLY A 62 12.39 7.88 -6.95
CA GLY A 62 12.75 7.39 -8.29
C GLY A 62 12.83 5.87 -8.42
N HIS A 63 12.59 5.12 -7.34
CA HIS A 63 12.49 3.66 -7.42
C HIS A 63 11.28 3.24 -8.31
N PRO A 64 11.44 2.32 -9.29
CA PRO A 64 10.39 1.96 -10.24
C PRO A 64 9.08 1.48 -9.58
N HIS A 65 9.19 0.84 -8.41
CA HIS A 65 8.04 0.33 -7.67
C HIS A 65 7.55 1.26 -6.54
N GLN A 66 7.96 2.53 -6.54
CA GLN A 66 7.49 3.49 -5.55
C GLN A 66 6.04 3.91 -5.82
N ALA A 67 5.69 4.28 -7.04
CA ALA A 67 4.34 4.72 -7.39
C ALA A 67 3.25 3.64 -7.16
N PRO A 68 3.46 2.36 -7.55
CA PRO A 68 2.51 1.29 -7.22
C PRO A 68 2.32 1.10 -5.71
N LEU A 69 3.38 1.20 -4.90
CA LEU A 69 3.27 1.05 -3.45
C LEU A 69 2.51 2.23 -2.81
N LEU A 70 2.73 3.45 -3.29
CA LEU A 70 1.95 4.62 -2.85
C LEU A 70 0.46 4.45 -3.16
N LEU A 71 0.12 3.93 -4.35
CA LEU A 71 -1.26 3.63 -4.71
C LEU A 71 -1.86 2.56 -3.79
N ASN A 72 -1.13 1.49 -3.49
CA ASN A 72 -1.61 0.43 -2.61
C ASN A 72 -1.82 0.96 -1.18
N LEU A 73 -0.85 1.70 -0.63
CA LEU A 73 -1.00 2.34 0.68
C LEU A 73 -2.20 3.28 0.75
N SER A 74 -2.45 4.06 -0.31
CA SER A 74 -3.64 4.91 -0.38
C SER A 74 -4.93 4.11 -0.34
N THR A 75 -4.95 2.94 -0.99
CA THR A 75 -6.10 2.03 -1.01
C THR A 75 -6.33 1.39 0.36
N TYR A 76 -5.27 0.96 1.04
CA TYR A 76 -5.38 0.36 2.38
C TYR A 76 -5.87 1.38 3.41
N LEU A 77 -5.32 2.60 3.38
CA LEU A 77 -5.72 3.67 4.29
C LEU A 77 -7.17 4.11 4.05
N ARG A 78 -7.59 4.20 2.79
CA ARG A 78 -8.99 4.45 2.44
C ARG A 78 -9.91 3.36 2.99
N ALA A 79 -9.51 2.08 2.89
CA ALA A 79 -10.29 0.98 3.46
C ALA A 79 -10.44 1.11 4.98
N ARG A 80 -9.37 1.50 5.68
CA ARG A 80 -9.42 1.71 7.14
C ARG A 80 -10.25 2.94 7.50
N PHE A 81 -10.13 4.03 6.74
CA PHE A 81 -11.00 5.20 6.87
C PHE A 81 -12.48 4.83 6.76
N ARG A 82 -12.87 4.05 5.74
CA ARG A 82 -14.26 3.62 5.56
C ARG A 82 -14.80 2.78 6.72
N LEU A 83 -13.91 2.07 7.41
CA LEU A 83 -14.27 1.23 8.54
C LEU A 83 -14.34 2.01 9.87
N GLU A 84 -13.36 2.86 10.11
CA GLU A 84 -13.11 3.48 11.43
C GLU A 84 -13.42 4.99 11.47
N GLY A 85 -13.67 5.62 10.32
CA GLY A 85 -13.89 7.06 10.21
C GLY A 85 -12.65 7.91 10.50
N LYS A 86 -11.45 7.32 10.49
CA LYS A 86 -10.22 8.00 10.88
C LYS A 86 -9.74 8.98 9.79
N VAL A 87 -10.09 10.25 9.95
CA VAL A 87 -9.81 11.31 8.96
C VAL A 87 -8.32 11.38 8.58
N THR A 88 -7.40 11.16 9.51
CA THR A 88 -5.96 11.17 9.21
C THR A 88 -5.56 10.10 8.18
N ASP A 89 -6.24 8.96 8.14
CA ASP A 89 -5.96 7.94 7.12
C ASP A 89 -6.42 8.40 5.73
N LEU A 90 -7.54 9.13 5.65
CA LEU A 90 -7.99 9.72 4.39
C LEU A 90 -7.02 10.80 3.89
N GLU A 91 -6.50 11.63 4.79
CA GLU A 91 -5.50 12.65 4.48
C GLU A 91 -4.17 12.03 4.00
N ASP A 92 -3.72 10.96 4.66
CA ASP A 92 -2.55 10.19 4.23
C ASP A 92 -2.78 9.53 2.87
N ALA A 93 -3.98 8.96 2.63
CA ALA A 93 -4.33 8.37 1.35
C ALA A 93 -4.27 9.39 0.20
N ILE A 94 -4.81 10.60 0.42
CA ILE A 94 -4.70 11.73 -0.52
C ILE A 94 -3.24 12.08 -0.79
N THR A 95 -2.43 12.16 0.26
CA THR A 95 -1.00 12.49 0.16
C THR A 95 -0.26 11.46 -0.68
N PHE A 96 -0.52 10.16 -0.48
CA PHE A 96 0.10 9.10 -1.27
C PHE A 96 -0.37 9.07 -2.72
N CYS A 97 -1.65 9.33 -3.01
CA CYS A 97 -2.11 9.47 -4.40
C CYS A 97 -1.43 10.64 -5.12
N LYS A 98 -1.26 11.78 -4.45
CA LYS A 98 -0.54 12.93 -5.02
C LYS A 98 0.92 12.57 -5.32
N GLY A 99 1.62 11.96 -4.36
CA GLY A 99 2.99 11.49 -4.56
C GLY A 99 3.10 10.49 -5.72
N ALA A 100 2.14 9.58 -5.87
CA ALA A 100 2.12 8.65 -7.00
C ALA A 100 1.91 9.37 -8.35
N LEU A 101 1.06 10.40 -8.40
CA LEU A 101 0.85 11.21 -9.62
C LEU A 101 2.06 12.07 -10.00
N GLU A 102 2.86 12.49 -9.03
CA GLU A 102 4.12 13.20 -9.26
C GLU A 102 5.16 12.28 -9.92
N LEU A 103 5.17 10.99 -9.56
CA LEU A 103 6.07 9.99 -10.14
C LEU A 103 5.62 9.48 -11.51
N CYS A 104 4.33 9.56 -11.82
CA CYS A 104 3.75 9.01 -13.05
C CYS A 104 3.27 10.13 -13.99
N PRO A 105 4.09 10.61 -14.96
CA PRO A 105 3.67 11.63 -15.92
C PRO A 105 2.46 11.19 -16.78
N PRO A 106 1.80 12.11 -17.51
CA PRO A 106 0.58 11.81 -18.28
C PRO A 106 0.62 10.56 -19.17
N SER A 107 1.77 10.22 -19.74
CA SER A 107 1.96 9.04 -20.61
C SER A 107 2.32 7.75 -19.86
N HIS A 108 2.44 7.78 -18.53
CA HIS A 108 2.87 6.64 -17.73
C HIS A 108 1.74 5.60 -17.64
N PRO A 109 2.03 4.30 -17.85
CA PRO A 109 1.01 3.23 -17.85
C PRO A 109 0.28 3.10 -16.52
N ASP A 110 0.95 3.41 -15.40
CA ASP A 110 0.34 3.34 -14.06
C ASP A 110 -0.46 4.61 -13.70
N ARG A 111 -0.48 5.65 -14.53
CA ARG A 111 -1.21 6.88 -14.19
C ARG A 111 -2.74 6.69 -14.12
N PRO A 112 -3.40 6.01 -15.07
CA PRO A 112 -4.84 5.78 -15.00
C PRO A 112 -5.33 5.13 -13.68
N PRO A 113 -4.77 4.01 -13.18
CA PRO A 113 -5.22 3.44 -11.91
C PRO A 113 -5.00 4.39 -10.72
N ILE A 114 -3.94 5.21 -10.72
CA ILE A 114 -3.73 6.22 -9.69
C ILE A 114 -4.84 7.28 -9.72
N LEU A 115 -5.23 7.75 -10.91
CA LEU A 115 -6.32 8.72 -11.06
C LEU A 115 -7.66 8.16 -10.57
N PHE A 116 -7.97 6.90 -10.89
CA PHE A 116 -9.18 6.24 -10.39
C PHE A 116 -9.16 6.08 -8.86
N GLY A 117 -8.04 5.66 -8.30
CA GLY A 117 -7.86 5.57 -6.84
C GLY A 117 -8.05 6.92 -6.18
N PHE A 118 -7.45 7.98 -6.73
CA PHE A 118 -7.54 9.31 -6.18
C PHE A 118 -8.97 9.88 -6.26
N ALA A 119 -9.66 9.73 -7.40
CA ALA A 119 -11.05 10.13 -7.53
C ALA A 119 -11.94 9.45 -6.48
N SER A 120 -11.70 8.15 -6.23
CA SER A 120 -12.46 7.39 -5.25
C SER A 120 -12.19 7.83 -3.80
N ILE A 121 -10.97 8.25 -3.49
CA ILE A 121 -10.62 8.82 -2.17
C ILE A 121 -11.23 10.20 -1.99
N LEU A 122 -11.28 11.01 -3.05
CA LEU A 122 -11.92 12.32 -2.99
C LEU A 122 -13.44 12.22 -2.85
N ASP A 123 -14.06 11.23 -3.48
CA ASP A 123 -15.48 10.92 -3.30
C ASP A 123 -15.80 10.61 -1.83
N ASP A 124 -14.98 9.78 -1.17
CA ASP A 124 -15.12 9.48 0.27
C ASP A 124 -14.95 10.68 1.20
N ARG A 125 -14.38 11.80 0.72
CA ARG A 125 -14.14 13.01 1.50
C ARG A 125 -15.37 13.93 1.55
N PHE A 126 -16.25 13.85 0.57
CA PHE A 126 -17.41 14.73 0.41
C PHE A 126 -18.72 13.99 0.69
#